data_AF-A0A1C3TUW7-F1
#
_entry.id   AF-A0A1C3TUW7-F1
#
_cell.length_a   1.000
_cell.length_b   1.000
_cell.length_c   1.000
_cell.angle_alpha   90.00
_cell.angle_beta   90.00
_cell.angle_gamma   90.00
#
_symmetry.space_group_name_H-M   'P 1'
#
loop_
_entity.id
_entity.type
_entity.pdbx_description
1 polymer ?
#
loop_
_entity_poly.entity_id
_entity_poly.type
_entity_poly.pdbx_seq_one_letter_code
_entity_poly.pdbx_strand_id
1 'polypeptide(L)'
;MIDSIKNVASLSATRGLGSIATDLTSVATDAMNASPAVAMGAEAGMSFASVMSNVAKDSVNSLKEAENASFAGIKGTMSTREVVDKVMQADQTLQTAIALRDKVVTAFLDITRMQI
;
A
#
# COMPACT_ATOMS: atom_id res chain seq x y z
N MET A 1 -0.69 52.56 14.32
CA MET A 1 0.25 51.89 13.38
C MET A 1 1.11 50.87 14.15
N ILE A 2 0.47 50.03 14.97
CA ILE A 2 1.08 49.02 15.85
C ILE A 2 0.04 47.91 15.87
N ASP A 3 0.10 46.97 14.92
CA ASP A 3 -0.63 45.70 14.98
C ASP A 3 -0.12 44.64 13.97
N SER A 4 0.88 44.96 13.14
CA SER A 4 1.47 44.00 12.21
C SER A 4 2.47 43.00 12.84
N ILE A 5 2.73 43.06 14.15
CA ILE A 5 3.78 42.25 14.82
C ILE A 5 3.22 41.04 15.58
N LYS A 6 1.90 40.93 15.79
CA LYS A 6 1.31 39.73 16.42
C LYS A 6 1.08 38.56 15.46
N ASN A 7 1.14 38.78 14.14
CA ASN A 7 0.92 37.74 13.13
C ASN A 7 2.18 36.92 12.76
N VAL A 8 3.36 37.25 13.31
CA VAL A 8 4.61 36.51 13.05
C VAL A 8 4.90 35.41 14.08
N ALA A 9 4.04 35.25 15.10
CA ALA A 9 4.18 34.21 16.13
C ALA A 9 3.42 32.90 15.80
N SER A 10 2.60 32.85 14.75
CA SER A 10 1.85 31.64 14.33
C SER A 10 2.48 30.89 13.15
N LEU A 11 3.63 31.35 12.63
CA LEU A 11 4.39 30.67 11.56
C LEU A 11 5.46 29.69 12.09
N SER A 12 5.43 29.37 13.39
CA SER A 12 6.45 28.54 14.06
C SER A 12 5.85 27.36 14.82
N ALA A 13 5.03 26.54 14.15
CA ALA A 13 4.60 25.24 14.70
C ALA A 13 4.22 24.17 13.65
N THR A 14 4.69 24.26 12.40
CA THR A 14 4.53 23.20 11.39
C THR A 14 5.80 23.00 10.55
N ARG A 15 6.95 22.96 11.25
CA ARG A 15 8.19 22.37 10.72
C ARG A 15 8.03 20.84 10.70
N GLY A 16 7.30 20.34 9.71
CA GLY A 16 7.08 18.89 9.54
C GLY A 16 6.85 18.46 8.08
N LEU A 17 6.98 19.39 7.13
CA LEU A 17 6.74 19.13 5.70
C LEU A 17 8.03 19.18 4.85
N GLY A 18 9.19 19.38 5.50
CA GLY A 18 10.51 19.46 4.84
C GLY A 18 11.24 18.13 4.64
N SER A 19 10.72 17.01 5.15
CA SER A 19 11.33 15.68 4.95
C SER A 19 10.74 14.90 3.77
N ILE A 20 9.62 15.35 3.19
CA ILE A 20 8.99 14.67 2.04
C ILE A 20 9.60 15.15 0.71
N ALA A 21 10.12 16.38 0.66
CA ALA A 21 10.78 16.94 -0.52
C ALA A 21 12.23 16.45 -0.73
N THR A 22 12.89 15.94 0.31
CA THR A 22 14.25 15.40 0.22
C THR A 22 14.28 13.97 -0.36
N ASP A 23 13.21 13.19 -0.22
CA ASP A 23 13.10 11.87 -0.86
C ASP A 23 12.84 11.96 -2.38
N LEU A 24 12.19 13.03 -2.86
CA LEU A 24 11.92 13.19 -4.30
C LEU A 24 13.18 13.56 -5.11
N THR A 25 14.15 14.26 -4.50
CA THR A 25 15.43 14.58 -5.15
C THR A 25 16.37 13.37 -5.22
N SER A 26 16.27 12.44 -4.27
CA SER A 26 17.09 11.21 -4.26
C SER A 26 16.65 10.18 -5.30
N VAL A 27 15.37 10.20 -5.73
CA VAL A 27 14.88 9.37 -6.85
C VAL A 27 15.26 9.95 -8.22
N ALA A 28 15.52 11.26 -8.32
CA ALA A 28 15.86 11.91 -9.58
C ALA A 28 17.33 11.73 -9.99
N THR A 29 18.23 11.38 -9.08
CA THR A 29 19.66 11.18 -9.39
C THR A 29 20.08 9.72 -9.59
N ASP A 30 19.28 8.74 -9.17
CA ASP A 30 19.54 7.31 -9.44
C ASP A 30 19.02 6.85 -10.82
N ALA A 31 18.15 7.65 -11.45
CA ALA A 31 17.62 7.39 -12.79
C ALA A 31 18.59 7.74 -13.94
N MET A 32 19.79 8.25 -13.66
CA MET A 32 20.80 8.60 -14.68
C MET A 32 21.92 7.57 -14.87
N ASN A 33 21.87 6.40 -14.20
CA ASN A 33 22.88 5.35 -14.40
C ASN A 33 22.32 3.92 -14.58
N ALA A 34 21.07 3.78 -15.03
CA ALA A 34 20.53 2.49 -15.44
C ALA A 34 20.74 2.26 -16.95
N SER A 35 21.66 1.34 -17.27
CA SER A 35 21.95 0.82 -18.60
C SER A 35 20.69 0.52 -19.44
N PRO A 36 20.73 0.71 -20.77
CA PRO A 36 19.57 0.55 -21.66
C PRO A 36 19.34 -0.93 -22.03
N ALA A 37 18.99 -1.77 -21.06
CA ALA A 37 18.71 -3.19 -21.32
C ALA A 37 17.58 -3.75 -20.45
N VAL A 38 16.48 -3.03 -20.25
CA VAL A 38 15.19 -3.60 -19.77
C VAL A 38 13.96 -2.79 -20.23
N ALA A 39 14.10 -1.99 -21.29
CA ALA A 39 12.95 -1.32 -21.91
C ALA A 39 12.18 -2.28 -22.83
N MET A 40 11.62 -3.36 -22.28
CA MET A 40 10.57 -4.14 -22.92
C MET A 40 9.43 -4.29 -21.92
N GLY A 41 8.37 -3.50 -22.11
CA GLY A 41 7.09 -3.71 -21.43
C GLY A 41 6.54 -2.56 -20.59
N ALA A 42 7.05 -1.33 -20.71
CA ALA A 42 6.36 -0.17 -20.16
C ALA A 42 5.25 0.29 -21.13
N GLU A 43 4.22 -0.54 -21.32
CA GLU A 43 2.94 -0.01 -21.75
C GLU A 43 2.40 0.90 -20.65
N ALA A 44 1.91 2.08 -21.03
CA ALA A 44 1.26 3.06 -20.16
C ALA A 44 -0.12 2.57 -19.68
N GLY A 45 -0.15 1.36 -19.13
CA GLY A 45 -1.26 0.75 -18.40
C GLY A 45 -0.76 0.42 -17.00
N MET A 46 -1.65 0.58 -16.03
CA MET A 46 -1.46 0.28 -14.60
C MET A 46 -0.37 -0.79 -14.35
N SER A 47 0.77 -0.38 -13.80
CA SER A 47 1.92 -1.26 -13.58
C SER A 47 1.51 -2.46 -12.71
N PHE A 48 2.05 -3.65 -13.01
CA PHE A 48 1.85 -4.85 -12.18
C PHE A 48 2.13 -4.59 -10.70
N ALA A 49 3.15 -3.79 -10.39
CA ALA A 49 3.47 -3.39 -9.02
C ALA A 49 2.35 -2.57 -8.37
N SER A 50 1.68 -1.71 -9.14
CA SER A 50 0.53 -0.91 -8.67
C SER A 50 -0.69 -1.81 -8.42
N VAL A 51 -0.99 -2.75 -9.31
CA VAL A 51 -2.08 -3.73 -9.12
C VAL A 51 -1.82 -4.58 -7.88
N MET A 52 -0.59 -5.10 -7.73
CA MET A 52 -0.20 -5.89 -6.56
C MET A 52 -0.30 -5.08 -5.26
N SER A 53 0.13 -3.82 -5.28
CA SER A 53 -0.01 -2.91 -4.13
C SER A 53 -1.47 -2.70 -3.73
N ASN A 54 -2.36 -2.57 -4.71
CA ASN A 54 -3.80 -2.42 -4.46
C ASN A 54 -4.39 -3.72 -3.88
N VAL A 55 -4.09 -4.88 -4.46
CA VAL A 55 -4.54 -6.18 -3.92
C VAL A 55 -4.08 -6.39 -2.49
N ALA A 56 -2.84 -6.02 -2.16
CA ALA A 56 -2.31 -6.10 -0.80
C ALA A 56 -3.07 -5.17 0.16
N LYS A 57 -3.34 -3.91 -0.26
CA LYS A 57 -4.13 -2.96 0.53
C LYS A 57 -5.56 -3.44 0.77
N ASP A 58 -6.21 -3.96 -0.28
CA ASP A 58 -7.58 -4.47 -0.21
C ASP A 58 -7.68 -5.68 0.72
N SER A 59 -6.67 -6.56 0.69
CA SER A 59 -6.59 -7.71 1.60
C SER A 59 -6.48 -7.29 3.06
N VAL A 60 -5.61 -6.32 3.37
CA VAL A 60 -5.47 -5.78 4.73
C VAL A 60 -6.75 -5.07 5.17
N ASN A 61 -7.38 -4.30 4.28
CA ASN A 61 -8.61 -3.60 4.61
C ASN A 61 -9.77 -4.58 4.88
N SER A 62 -9.91 -5.63 4.07
CA SER A 62 -10.92 -6.67 4.27
C SER A 62 -10.75 -7.41 5.59
N LEU A 63 -9.51 -7.75 5.97
CA LEU A 63 -9.22 -8.35 7.28
C LEU A 63 -9.61 -7.41 8.43
N LYS A 64 -9.26 -6.13 8.32
CA LYS A 64 -9.61 -5.12 9.33
C LYS A 64 -11.12 -4.92 9.47
N GLU A 65 -11.85 -4.97 8.36
CA GLU A 65 -13.31 -4.94 8.37
C GLU A 65 -13.91 -6.17 9.07
N ALA A 66 -13.37 -7.36 8.83
CA ALA A 66 -13.79 -8.58 9.53
C ALA A 66 -13.48 -8.54 11.04
N GLU A 67 -12.34 -7.97 11.44
CA GLU A 67 -12.02 -7.75 12.86
C GLU A 67 -12.99 -6.76 13.51
N ASN A 68 -13.31 -5.66 12.83
CA ASN A 68 -14.26 -4.68 13.33
C ASN A 68 -15.68 -5.26 13.42
N ALA A 69 -16.08 -6.07 12.44
CA ALA A 69 -17.33 -6.81 12.47
C ALA A 69 -17.35 -7.80 13.65
N SER A 70 -16.26 -8.52 13.90
CA SER A 70 -16.12 -9.43 15.05
C SER A 70 -16.27 -8.68 16.38
N PHE A 71 -15.66 -7.50 16.51
CA PHE A 71 -15.85 -6.62 17.67
C PHE A 71 -17.29 -6.13 17.83
N ALA A 72 -17.93 -5.74 16.72
CA ALA A 72 -19.32 -5.30 16.71
C ALA A 72 -20.29 -6.44 17.07
N GLY A 73 -19.98 -7.67 16.66
CA GLY A 73 -20.69 -8.89 17.04
C GLY A 73 -20.63 -9.16 18.54
N ILE A 74 -19.43 -9.08 19.13
CA ILE A 74 -19.25 -9.24 20.59
C ILE A 74 -19.97 -8.14 21.37
N LYS A 75 -20.00 -6.91 20.84
CA LYS A 75 -20.74 -5.79 21.42
C LYS A 75 -22.27 -5.86 21.21
N GLY A 76 -22.76 -6.81 20.42
CA GLY A 76 -24.18 -6.96 20.08
C GLY A 76 -24.72 -5.88 19.14
N THR A 77 -23.84 -5.07 18.52
CA THR A 77 -24.22 -3.99 17.59
C THR A 77 -24.30 -4.47 16.14
N MET A 78 -23.92 -5.72 15.86
CA MET A 78 -23.97 -6.35 14.54
C MET A 78 -24.51 -7.77 14.69
N SER A 79 -25.35 -8.22 13.74
CA SER A 79 -25.93 -9.56 13.80
C SER A 79 -24.86 -10.63 13.58
N THR A 80 -24.99 -11.79 14.24
CA THR A 80 -24.04 -12.91 14.06
C THR A 80 -23.94 -13.36 12.59
N ARG A 81 -25.00 -13.18 11.81
CA ARG A 81 -25.03 -13.49 10.38
C ARG A 81 -24.17 -12.52 9.57
N GLU A 82 -24.23 -11.21 9.84
CA GLU A 82 -23.36 -10.22 9.20
C GLU A 82 -21.89 -10.38 9.59
N VAL A 83 -21.62 -10.73 10.84
CA VAL A 83 -20.24 -11.01 11.29
C VAL A 83 -19.65 -12.16 10.49
N VAL A 84 -20.39 -13.25 10.35
CA VAL A 84 -19.95 -14.41 9.57
C VAL A 84 -19.77 -14.04 8.09
N ASP A 85 -20.66 -13.25 7.51
CA ASP A 85 -20.54 -12.80 6.13
C ASP A 85 -19.25 -11.98 5.89
N LYS A 86 -18.94 -11.06 6.81
CA LYS A 86 -17.71 -10.27 6.75
C LYS A 86 -16.44 -11.10 6.94
N VAL A 87 -16.48 -12.08 7.84
CA VAL A 87 -15.37 -13.01 8.03
C VAL A 87 -15.16 -13.89 6.79
N MET A 88 -16.24 -14.40 6.19
CA MET A 88 -16.18 -15.18 4.95
C MET A 88 -15.60 -14.38 3.78
N GLN A 89 -16.00 -13.12 3.65
CA GLN A 89 -15.49 -12.21 2.63
C GLN A 89 -13.99 -11.94 2.79
N ALA A 90 -13.53 -11.78 4.04
CA ALA A 90 -12.11 -11.64 4.34
C ALA A 90 -11.33 -12.93 4.07
N ASP A 91 -11.88 -14.10 4.39
CA ASP A 91 -11.22 -15.39 4.11
C ASP A 91 -11.04 -15.63 2.61
N GLN A 92 -12.07 -15.33 1.79
CA GLN A 92 -11.96 -15.43 0.34
C GLN A 92 -10.86 -14.51 -0.23
N THR A 93 -10.75 -13.30 0.31
CA THR A 93 -9.72 -12.34 -0.07
C THR A 93 -8.33 -12.84 0.35
N LEU A 94 -8.21 -13.38 1.56
CA LEU A 94 -6.98 -13.95 2.10
C LEU A 94 -6.49 -15.13 1.26
N GLN A 95 -7.38 -16.06 0.88
CA GLN A 95 -7.04 -17.20 0.02
C GLN A 95 -6.50 -16.74 -1.34
N THR A 96 -7.09 -15.69 -1.90
CA THR A 96 -6.62 -15.09 -3.16
C THR A 96 -5.22 -14.47 -3.00
N ALA A 97 -4.99 -13.75 -1.90
CA ALA A 97 -3.70 -13.17 -1.60
C ALA A 97 -2.60 -14.24 -1.39
N ILE A 98 -2.93 -15.36 -0.75
CA ILE A 98 -2.01 -16.50 -0.57
C ILE A 98 -1.68 -17.14 -1.92
N ALA A 99 -2.67 -17.39 -2.77
CA ALA A 99 -2.43 -17.95 -4.10
C ALA A 99 -1.50 -17.07 -4.94
N LEU A 100 -1.68 -15.74 -4.84
CA LEU A 100 -0.84 -14.77 -5.52
C LEU A 100 0.59 -14.76 -4.95
N ARG A 101 0.74 -14.79 -3.63
CA ARG A 101 2.04 -14.93 -2.95
C ARG A 101 2.79 -16.15 -3.46
N ASP A 102 2.14 -17.30 -3.53
CA ASP A 102 2.79 -18.55 -3.94
C ASP A 102 3.21 -18.52 -5.41
N LYS A 103 2.42 -17.88 -6.28
CA LYS A 103 2.79 -17.66 -7.69
C LYS A 103 3.97 -16.71 -7.84
N VAL A 104 4.02 -15.62 -7.09
CA VAL A 104 5.15 -14.67 -7.11
C VAL A 104 6.42 -15.34 -6.60
N VAL A 105 6.33 -16.11 -5.52
CA VAL A 105 7.47 -16.87 -4.98
C VAL A 105 7.96 -17.90 -5.98
N THR A 106 7.05 -18.63 -6.64
CA THR A 106 7.42 -19.61 -7.66
C THR A 106 8.09 -18.95 -8.86
N ALA A 107 7.53 -17.85 -9.38
CA ALA A 107 8.14 -17.10 -10.49
C ALA A 107 9.55 -16.57 -10.13
N PHE A 108 9.75 -16.12 -8.89
CA PHE A 108 11.07 -15.70 -8.41
C PHE A 108 12.06 -16.88 -8.37
N LEU A 109 11.65 -18.03 -7.83
CA LEU A 109 12.48 -19.23 -7.79
C LEU A 109 12.81 -19.75 -9.20
N ASP A 110 11.86 -19.71 -10.13
CA ASP A 110 12.06 -20.14 -11.52
C ASP A 110 13.08 -19.26 -12.24
N ILE A 111 12.97 -17.92 -12.11
CA ILE A 111 13.95 -16.96 -12.66
C ILE A 111 15.34 -17.22 -12.08
N THR A 112 15.42 -17.44 -10.77
CA THR A 112 16.71 -17.63 -10.07
C THR A 112 17.36 -18.98 -10.39
N ARG A 113 16.55 -19.99 -10.76
CA ARG A 113 17.04 -21.32 -11.16
C ARG A 113 17.35 -21.45 -12.63
N MET A 114 17.00 -20.47 -13.47
CA MET A 114 17.50 -20.40 -14.83
C MET A 114 18.99 -20.06 -14.77
N GLN A 115 19.82 -21.10 -14.66
CA GLN A 115 21.27 -20.98 -14.75
C GLN A 115 21.60 -20.38 -16.12
N ILE A 116 22.41 -19.32 -16.10
CA ILE A 116 23.06 -18.77 -17.29
C ILE A 116 23.99 -19.81 -17.94
#